data_AF-A0A925N0J3-F1
#
_entry.id   AF-A0A925N0J3-F1
#
_cell.length_a   1.000
_cell.length_b   1.000
_cell.length_c   1.000
_cell.angle_alpha   90.00
_cell.angle_beta   90.00
_cell.angle_gamma   90.00
#
_symmetry.space_group_name_H-M   'P 1'
#
loop_
_entity.id
_entity.type
_entity.pdbx_description
1 polymer ?
#
loop_
_entity_poly.entity_id
_entity_poly.type
_entity_poly.pdbx_seq_one_letter_code
_entity_poly.pdbx_strand_id
1 'polypeptide(L)'
;MPDLDIFDLFPNPATPDLGCFVRRKHGLEIEPFNIHVEFAPSIDQATPSQQAYFRVKCGKAAFHQRALVFMTVDASIPGPILQQFPPDWVLGGEHTPHPSDWFRFPTQTGQRFYWFFGQHRNPNGGVWRPDAHVGHTYDIYERGTLSTVQFDDTGEDRDMDDFILEVAMVKRFRPVFDQVAGQLEASARFEKERLPRLLEGLPDRKAP
;
A
#
# COMPACT_ATOMS: atom_id res chain seq x y z
N MET A 1 4.85 16.77 -17.71
CA MET A 1 4.39 15.86 -16.65
C MET A 1 2.91 15.67 -16.89
N PRO A 2 2.37 14.45 -17.05
CA PRO A 2 0.92 14.30 -17.16
C PRO A 2 0.31 14.73 -15.82
N ASP A 3 -0.74 15.55 -15.90
CA ASP A 3 -1.43 16.10 -14.74
C ASP A 3 -1.84 14.98 -13.79
N LEU A 4 -1.30 15.03 -12.57
CA LEU A 4 -1.77 14.22 -11.46
C LEU A 4 -3.17 14.75 -11.13
N ASP A 5 -4.21 14.10 -11.66
CA ASP A 5 -5.58 14.29 -11.19
C ASP A 5 -5.67 13.79 -9.73
N ILE A 6 -5.20 14.61 -8.79
CA ILE A 6 -5.38 14.39 -7.35
C ILE A 6 -6.85 14.67 -7.07
N PHE A 7 -7.66 13.61 -7.11
CA PHE A 7 -9.06 13.70 -6.72
C PHE A 7 -9.17 13.69 -5.19
N ASP A 8 -9.34 14.85 -4.58
CA ASP A 8 -9.77 15.01 -3.17
C ASP A 8 -11.19 14.44 -2.91
N LEU A 9 -11.86 13.91 -3.93
CA LEU A 9 -13.22 13.36 -3.89
C LEU A 9 -13.33 11.98 -3.25
N PHE A 10 -12.21 11.32 -2.94
CA PHE A 10 -12.23 10.00 -2.32
C PHE A 10 -11.78 10.08 -0.86
N PRO A 11 -12.49 9.43 0.08
CA PRO A 11 -11.96 9.27 1.43
C PRO A 11 -10.60 8.57 1.30
N ASN A 12 -9.59 9.20 1.88
CA ASN A 12 -8.21 8.76 1.84
C ASN A 12 -7.76 8.32 3.25
N PRO A 13 -8.33 7.20 3.76
CA PRO A 13 -8.05 6.74 5.12
C PRO A 13 -6.57 6.41 5.27
N ALA A 14 -6.06 6.53 6.50
CA ALA A 14 -4.68 6.19 6.82
C ALA A 14 -4.40 4.68 6.64
N THR A 15 -5.41 3.83 6.83
CA THR A 15 -5.31 2.36 6.74
C THR A 15 -6.11 1.83 5.55
N PRO A 16 -5.63 0.81 4.82
CA PRO A 16 -6.39 0.19 3.75
C PRO A 16 -7.62 -0.55 4.29
N ASP A 17 -8.77 -0.33 3.67
CA ASP A 17 -9.99 -1.12 3.89
C ASP A 17 -10.15 -2.11 2.74
N LEU A 18 -9.76 -3.36 2.99
CA LEU A 18 -9.81 -4.43 2.01
C LEU A 18 -11.14 -5.21 2.03
N GLY A 19 -12.03 -4.97 3.01
CA GLY A 19 -13.19 -5.82 3.24
C GLY A 19 -12.81 -7.23 3.71
N CYS A 20 -13.66 -8.22 3.44
CA CYS A 20 -13.41 -9.59 3.89
C CYS A 20 -12.35 -10.30 3.02
N PHE A 21 -11.61 -11.21 3.64
CA PHE A 21 -10.72 -12.14 2.92
C PHE A 21 -11.56 -13.08 2.05
N VAL A 22 -11.16 -13.25 0.79
CA VAL A 22 -11.85 -14.14 -0.16
C VAL A 22 -11.05 -15.42 -0.34
N ARG A 23 -9.79 -15.30 -0.77
CA ARG A 23 -8.90 -16.45 -1.01
C ARG A 23 -7.45 -16.02 -1.15
N ARG A 24 -6.53 -16.97 -0.97
CA ARG A 24 -5.14 -16.85 -1.40
C ARG A 24 -5.03 -17.14 -2.89
N LYS A 25 -4.29 -16.30 -3.63
CA LYS A 25 -3.97 -16.54 -5.04
C LYS A 25 -2.82 -17.53 -5.17
N HIS A 26 -1.74 -17.33 -4.41
CA HIS A 26 -0.60 -18.25 -4.33
C HIS A 26 0.12 -18.13 -2.98
N GLY A 27 0.88 -19.17 -2.64
CA GLY A 27 1.79 -19.19 -1.50
C GLY A 27 3.04 -18.34 -1.74
N LEU A 28 4.10 -18.59 -0.98
CA LEU A 28 5.37 -17.90 -1.18
C LEU A 28 5.96 -18.30 -2.54
N GLU A 29 6.09 -17.31 -3.43
CA GLU A 29 6.82 -17.42 -4.69
C GLU A 29 8.07 -16.54 -4.59
N ILE A 30 9.22 -17.07 -4.96
CA ILE A 30 10.52 -16.39 -4.88
C ILE A 30 10.97 -16.03 -6.29
N GLU A 31 11.29 -14.75 -6.49
CA GLU A 31 11.85 -14.22 -7.72
C GLU A 31 13.37 -14.03 -7.57
N PRO A 32 14.16 -14.25 -8.64
CA PRO A 32 15.62 -14.20 -8.59
C PRO A 32 16.18 -12.76 -8.62
N PHE A 33 15.37 -11.76 -8.32
CA PHE A 33 15.73 -10.34 -8.37
C PHE A 33 15.29 -9.64 -7.08
N ASN A 34 15.77 -8.43 -6.83
CA ASN A 34 15.43 -7.64 -5.63
C ASN A 34 14.16 -6.79 -5.78
N ILE A 35 13.30 -7.14 -6.74
CA ILE A 35 12.26 -6.25 -7.25
C ILE A 35 10.91 -6.95 -7.18
N HIS A 36 9.98 -6.39 -6.39
CA HIS A 36 8.56 -6.75 -6.48
C HIS A 36 7.81 -5.67 -7.24
N VAL A 37 6.90 -6.08 -8.13
CA VAL A 37 5.97 -5.17 -8.80
C VAL A 37 4.55 -5.50 -8.40
N GLU A 38 3.89 -4.53 -7.79
CA GLU A 38 2.47 -4.62 -7.51
C GLU A 38 1.69 -3.99 -8.67
N PHE A 39 0.76 -4.78 -9.22
CA PHE A 39 -0.12 -4.31 -10.27
C PHE A 39 -1.45 -3.86 -9.69
N ALA A 40 -2.03 -2.88 -10.37
CA ALA A 40 -3.45 -2.63 -10.29
C ALA A 40 -4.24 -3.96 -10.33
N PRO A 41 -5.12 -4.26 -9.36
CA PRO A 41 -5.84 -5.52 -9.34
C PRO A 41 -6.62 -5.67 -10.65
N SER A 42 -6.16 -6.57 -11.52
CA SER A 42 -6.64 -6.79 -12.89
C SER A 42 -7.99 -7.52 -12.95
N ILE A 43 -8.70 -7.62 -11.82
CA ILE A 43 -10.01 -8.25 -11.75
C ILE A 43 -11.02 -7.22 -12.25
N ASP A 44 -11.22 -7.31 -13.57
CA ASP A 44 -12.12 -6.56 -14.43
C ASP A 44 -11.69 -5.11 -14.66
N GLN A 45 -11.50 -4.76 -15.95
CA GLN A 45 -11.09 -3.47 -16.51
C GLN A 45 -12.03 -2.28 -16.14
N ALA A 46 -12.92 -2.46 -15.17
CA ALA A 46 -13.98 -1.56 -14.77
C ALA A 46 -13.75 -0.90 -13.40
N THR A 47 -12.58 -1.05 -12.75
CA THR A 47 -12.30 -0.26 -11.54
C THR A 47 -11.70 1.10 -11.95
N PRO A 48 -12.47 2.21 -11.94
CA PRO A 48 -11.99 3.48 -12.49
C PRO A 48 -10.87 4.10 -11.66
N SER A 49 -10.77 3.73 -10.38
CA SER A 49 -9.82 4.29 -9.43
C SER A 49 -9.34 3.27 -8.41
N GLN A 50 -8.09 3.40 -8.01
CA GLN A 50 -7.41 2.51 -7.08
C GLN A 50 -6.45 3.28 -6.20
N GLN A 51 -6.04 2.68 -5.10
CA GLN A 51 -5.07 3.27 -4.21
C GLN A 51 -4.12 2.23 -3.63
N ALA A 52 -2.84 2.50 -3.76
CA ALA A 52 -1.79 1.68 -3.18
C ALA A 52 -1.47 2.14 -1.76
N TYR A 53 -1.43 1.17 -0.86
CA TYR A 53 -1.01 1.30 0.52
C TYR A 53 0.18 0.37 0.75
N PHE A 54 1.12 0.78 1.58
CA PHE A 54 2.25 -0.06 1.93
C PHE A 54 2.79 0.27 3.31
N ARG A 55 3.36 -0.72 3.99
CA ARG A 55 4.04 -0.54 5.27
C ARG A 55 5.15 -1.55 5.46
N VAL A 56 6.09 -1.22 6.33
CA VAL A 56 7.00 -2.23 6.90
C VAL A 56 6.19 -3.02 7.93
N LYS A 57 6.13 -4.34 7.75
CA LYS A 57 5.49 -5.24 8.70
C LYS A 57 6.44 -5.55 9.85
N CYS A 58 7.64 -6.00 9.52
CA CYS A 58 8.75 -6.31 10.43
C CYS A 58 9.95 -6.77 9.59
N GLY A 59 11.00 -7.25 10.25
CA GLY A 59 12.09 -7.98 9.62
C GLY A 59 13.10 -8.41 10.68
N LYS A 60 13.99 -9.33 10.32
CA LYS A 60 14.99 -9.91 11.22
C LYS A 60 16.37 -9.98 10.54
N ALA A 61 16.79 -8.85 10.01
CA ALA A 61 18.09 -8.74 9.37
C ALA A 61 19.25 -8.49 10.35
N ALA A 62 20.42 -9.03 10.01
CA ALA A 62 21.69 -8.60 10.58
C ALA A 62 22.18 -7.27 9.97
N PHE A 63 21.69 -6.93 8.77
CA PHE A 63 22.03 -5.72 8.03
C PHE A 63 20.98 -4.61 8.22
N HIS A 64 21.36 -3.37 7.93
CA HIS A 64 20.39 -2.28 7.73
C HIS A 64 19.60 -2.57 6.45
N GLN A 65 18.28 -2.46 6.50
CA GLN A 65 17.41 -2.74 5.37
C GLN A 65 16.59 -1.54 4.97
N ARG A 66 16.34 -1.38 3.68
CA ARG A 66 15.36 -0.43 3.17
C ARG A 66 14.66 -0.94 1.93
N ALA A 67 13.46 -0.43 1.68
CA ALA A 67 12.83 -0.55 0.38
C ALA A 67 12.63 0.83 -0.27
N LEU A 68 12.97 0.90 -1.56
CA LEU A 68 12.70 2.06 -2.39
C LEU A 68 11.39 1.82 -3.15
N VAL A 69 10.46 2.77 -3.07
CA VAL A 69 9.14 2.63 -3.68
C VAL A 69 8.96 3.66 -4.79
N PHE A 70 8.49 3.21 -5.95
CA PHE A 70 8.22 4.04 -7.11
C PHE A 70 6.81 3.80 -7.64
N MET A 71 6.12 4.86 -8.05
CA MET A 71 4.90 4.80 -8.83
C MET A 71 5.15 5.36 -10.23
N THR A 72 4.87 4.56 -11.25
CA THR A 72 5.03 5.00 -12.65
C THR A 72 3.89 4.50 -13.53
N VAL A 73 3.76 5.11 -14.71
CA VAL A 73 2.90 4.65 -15.81
C VAL A 73 3.68 3.81 -16.84
N ASP A 74 5.00 3.79 -16.74
CA ASP A 74 5.88 3.01 -17.61
C ASP A 74 6.13 1.62 -17.01
N ALA A 75 5.92 0.59 -17.83
CA ALA A 75 6.18 -0.79 -17.46
C ALA A 75 7.67 -1.16 -17.52
N SER A 76 8.52 -0.27 -18.05
CA SER A 76 9.96 -0.49 -18.10
C SER A 76 10.54 -0.58 -16.68
N ILE A 77 11.28 -1.65 -16.41
CA ILE A 77 11.88 -1.91 -15.09
C ILE A 77 12.91 -0.80 -14.82
N PRO A 78 12.76 0.00 -13.75
CA PRO A 78 13.81 0.93 -13.34
C PRO A 78 15.13 0.18 -13.11
N GLY A 79 16.24 0.70 -13.63
CA GLY A 79 17.54 0.01 -13.55
C GLY A 79 17.93 -0.37 -12.10
N PRO A 80 18.70 -1.46 -11.89
CA PRO A 80 18.92 -2.07 -10.58
C PRO A 80 19.69 -1.18 -9.58
N ILE A 81 20.38 -0.13 -10.06
CA ILE A 81 21.13 0.83 -9.23
C ILE A 81 20.36 2.15 -9.19
N LEU A 82 19.51 2.26 -8.17
CA LEU A 82 18.55 3.36 -7.98
C LEU A 82 19.17 4.68 -7.47
N GLN A 83 20.49 4.83 -7.51
CA GLN A 83 21.14 6.10 -7.14
C GLN A 83 20.81 7.25 -8.10
N GLN A 84 20.36 6.94 -9.32
CA GLN A 84 20.04 7.94 -10.36
C GLN A 84 18.57 8.36 -10.40
N PHE A 85 17.68 7.64 -9.71
CA PHE A 85 16.24 7.92 -9.71
C PHE A 85 15.77 8.09 -8.26
N PRO A 86 15.48 9.33 -7.82
CA PRO A 86 14.96 9.55 -6.48
C PRO A 86 13.62 8.82 -6.35
N PRO A 87 13.44 7.97 -5.33
CA PRO A 87 12.18 7.26 -5.10
C PRO A 87 11.10 8.20 -4.57
N ASP A 88 9.85 7.80 -4.75
CA ASP A 88 8.71 8.48 -4.11
C ASP A 88 8.76 8.28 -2.59
N TRP A 89 9.21 7.09 -2.14
CA TRP A 89 9.35 6.74 -0.73
C TRP A 89 10.59 5.89 -0.46
N VAL A 90 11.13 6.06 0.76
CA VAL A 90 12.14 5.18 1.34
C VAL A 90 11.56 4.61 2.63
N LEU A 91 11.41 3.29 2.69
CA LEU A 91 10.95 2.56 3.87
C LEU A 91 12.16 1.94 4.58
N GLY A 92 12.19 1.94 5.92
CA GLY A 92 13.34 1.46 6.68
C GLY A 92 14.50 2.46 6.65
N GLY A 93 15.73 1.98 6.51
CA GLY A 93 16.94 2.80 6.43
C GLY A 93 18.06 2.28 7.32
N GLU A 94 18.77 3.20 8.00
CA GLU A 94 19.96 2.89 8.80
C GLU A 94 19.62 2.29 10.18
N HIS A 95 18.74 1.29 10.20
CA HIS A 95 18.30 0.58 11.40
C HIS A 95 17.77 -0.81 11.00
N THR A 96 17.65 -1.68 11.99
CA THR A 96 16.95 -2.96 11.83
C THR A 96 15.47 -2.72 11.54
N PRO A 97 14.80 -3.56 10.73
CA PRO A 97 13.44 -3.31 10.29
C PRO A 97 12.42 -3.33 11.43
N HIS A 98 11.67 -2.25 11.57
CA HIS A 98 10.59 -2.15 12.55
C HIS A 98 9.25 -1.92 11.86
N PRO A 99 8.14 -2.44 12.45
CA PRO A 99 6.81 -2.17 11.94
C PRO A 99 6.56 -0.66 11.79
N SER A 100 5.97 -0.26 10.67
CA SER A 100 5.56 1.12 10.42
C SER A 100 4.04 1.24 10.33
N ASP A 101 3.56 2.48 10.42
CA ASP A 101 2.23 2.81 9.94
C ASP A 101 2.12 2.64 8.42
N TRP A 102 0.88 2.68 7.92
CA TRP A 102 0.59 2.62 6.50
C TRP A 102 0.91 3.95 5.80
N PHE A 103 1.76 3.84 4.79
CA PHE A 103 1.96 4.86 3.77
C PHE A 103 1.02 4.60 2.60
N ARG A 104 0.79 5.63 1.78
CA ARG A 104 -0.12 5.52 0.64
C ARG A 104 0.21 6.52 -0.45
N PHE A 105 -0.03 6.11 -1.69
CA PHE A 105 -0.13 7.03 -2.80
C PHE A 105 -1.51 7.70 -2.83
N PRO A 106 -1.66 8.86 -3.50
CA PRO A 106 -2.98 9.38 -3.84
C PRO A 106 -3.76 8.37 -4.68
N THR A 107 -5.09 8.43 -4.62
CA THR A 107 -5.96 7.63 -5.50
C THR A 107 -5.60 7.88 -6.96
N GLN A 108 -5.35 6.82 -7.72
CA GLN A 108 -4.96 6.84 -9.12
C GLN A 108 -6.04 6.28 -10.02
N THR A 109 -6.11 6.80 -11.25
CA THR A 109 -6.91 6.23 -12.35
C THR A 109 -5.98 5.68 -13.44
N GLY A 110 -6.48 4.73 -14.21
CA GLY A 110 -5.72 4.08 -15.28
C GLY A 110 -4.61 3.14 -14.77
N GLN A 111 -3.74 2.74 -15.69
CA GLN A 111 -2.65 1.80 -15.38
C GLN A 111 -1.54 2.49 -14.57
N ARG A 112 -1.12 1.84 -13.50
CA ARG A 112 0.02 2.23 -12.66
C ARG A 112 0.80 0.97 -12.29
N PHE A 113 2.11 1.15 -12.16
CA PHE A 113 3.04 0.15 -11.67
C PHE A 113 3.66 0.67 -10.38
N TYR A 114 3.60 -0.14 -9.33
CA TYR A 114 4.19 0.16 -8.04
C TYR A 114 5.38 -0.77 -7.82
N TRP A 115 6.58 -0.22 -7.91
CA TRP A 115 7.82 -0.98 -7.81
C TRP A 115 8.39 -0.87 -6.41
N PHE A 116 8.81 -2.00 -5.85
CA PHE A 116 9.44 -2.11 -4.53
C PHE A 116 10.80 -2.76 -4.70
N PHE A 117 11.85 -2.05 -4.31
CA PHE A 117 13.23 -2.51 -4.45
C PHE A 117 13.88 -2.67 -3.08
N GLY A 118 14.19 -3.92 -2.73
CA GLY A 118 14.92 -4.26 -1.51
C GLY A 118 16.40 -3.89 -1.63
N GLN A 119 16.94 -3.31 -0.57
CA GLN A 119 18.35 -3.00 -0.43
C GLN A 119 18.82 -3.17 1.00
N HIS A 120 20.04 -3.68 1.15
CA HIS A 120 20.72 -3.81 2.42
C HIS A 120 22.02 -3.00 2.47
N ARG A 121 22.50 -2.76 3.71
CA ARG A 121 23.80 -2.14 3.99
C ARG A 121 24.37 -2.71 5.29
N ASN A 122 25.68 -2.93 5.31
CA ASN A 122 26.36 -3.36 6.54
C ASN A 122 26.28 -2.25 7.61
N PRO A 123 25.85 -2.56 8.86
CA PRO A 123 25.74 -1.57 9.93
C PRO A 123 27.07 -0.89 10.25
N ASN A 124 28.20 -1.57 10.01
CA ASN A 124 29.54 -1.04 10.23
C ASN A 124 30.05 -0.13 9.09
N GLY A 125 29.22 0.16 8.09
CA GLY A 125 29.53 1.05 6.97
C GLY A 125 29.42 0.39 5.59
N GLY A 126 29.80 1.13 4.54
CA GLY A 126 29.71 0.67 3.14
C GLY A 126 28.62 1.38 2.35
N VAL A 127 28.24 0.81 1.20
CA VAL A 127 27.21 1.34 0.29
C VAL A 127 25.98 0.43 0.29
N TRP A 128 24.81 1.01 0.01
CA TRP A 128 23.60 0.24 -0.23
C TRP A 128 23.75 -0.69 -1.43
N ARG A 129 23.33 -1.94 -1.26
CA ARG A 129 23.37 -3.00 -2.28
C ARG A 129 21.96 -3.52 -2.52
N PRO A 130 21.62 -4.01 -3.72
CA PRO A 130 20.37 -4.73 -3.93
C PRO A 130 20.36 -6.01 -3.10
N ASP A 131 19.20 -6.36 -2.60
CA ASP A 131 18.97 -7.66 -1.95
C ASP A 131 19.14 -8.81 -2.96
N ALA A 132 19.39 -10.02 -2.47
CA ALA A 132 19.63 -11.17 -3.33
C ALA A 132 18.33 -11.72 -3.93
N HIS A 133 17.28 -11.79 -3.13
CA HIS A 133 15.99 -12.34 -3.53
C HIS A 133 14.82 -11.52 -3.01
N VAL A 134 13.70 -11.63 -3.70
CA VAL A 134 12.40 -11.17 -3.22
C VAL A 134 11.41 -12.33 -3.31
N GLY A 135 10.61 -12.47 -2.28
CA GLY A 135 9.53 -13.43 -2.18
C GLY A 135 8.23 -12.70 -1.96
N HIS A 136 7.12 -13.25 -2.45
CA HIS A 136 5.83 -12.66 -2.20
C HIS A 136 4.72 -13.70 -2.06
N THR A 137 3.74 -13.38 -1.23
CA THR A 137 2.46 -14.09 -1.14
C THR A 137 1.35 -13.14 -1.55
N TYR A 138 0.30 -13.63 -2.20
CA TYR A 138 -0.77 -12.78 -2.72
C TYR A 138 -2.15 -13.25 -2.25
N ASP A 139 -2.83 -12.38 -1.50
CA ASP A 139 -4.17 -12.62 -0.96
C ASP A 139 -5.19 -11.68 -1.62
N ILE A 140 -6.36 -12.22 -1.93
CA ILE A 140 -7.48 -11.51 -2.57
C ILE A 140 -8.57 -11.25 -1.52
N TYR A 141 -9.02 -10.01 -1.48
CA TYR A 141 -10.08 -9.52 -0.60
C TYR A 141 -11.22 -8.92 -1.43
N GLU A 142 -12.36 -8.68 -0.80
CA GLU A 142 -13.56 -8.12 -1.46
C GLU A 142 -13.30 -6.78 -2.16
N ARG A 143 -12.49 -5.91 -1.53
CA ARG A 143 -12.23 -4.54 -2.00
C ARG A 143 -10.81 -4.36 -2.52
N GLY A 144 -10.04 -5.42 -2.71
CA GLY A 144 -8.65 -5.26 -3.08
C GLY A 144 -7.80 -6.51 -2.96
N THR A 145 -6.49 -6.29 -2.92
CA THR A 145 -5.49 -7.35 -2.76
C THR A 145 -4.49 -6.95 -1.69
N LEU A 146 -3.87 -7.94 -1.07
CA LEU A 146 -2.80 -7.77 -0.12
C LEU A 146 -1.65 -8.69 -0.52
N SER A 147 -0.50 -8.09 -0.78
CA SER A 147 0.75 -8.80 -0.98
C SER A 147 1.58 -8.69 0.30
N THR A 148 2.12 -9.82 0.76
CA THR A 148 3.23 -9.79 1.73
C THR A 148 4.50 -10.00 0.93
N VAL A 149 5.35 -8.98 0.89
CA VAL A 149 6.63 -8.99 0.16
C VAL A 149 7.75 -9.18 1.17
N GLN A 150 8.68 -10.06 0.86
CA GLN A 150 9.73 -10.55 1.74
C GLN A 150 11.05 -10.42 0.99
N PHE A 151 12.03 -9.76 1.57
CA PHE A 151 13.36 -9.63 0.98
C PHE A 151 14.37 -10.45 1.78
N ASP A 152 15.41 -10.89 1.08
CA ASP A 152 16.53 -11.67 1.59
C ASP A 152 17.82 -10.99 1.11
N ASP A 153 18.64 -10.57 2.05
CA ASP A 153 19.70 -9.59 1.82
C ASP A 153 20.86 -10.15 1.01
N THR A 154 21.47 -11.22 1.49
CA THR A 154 22.66 -11.85 0.94
C THR A 154 22.35 -13.16 0.25
N GLY A 155 21.18 -13.75 0.50
CA GLY A 155 20.78 -15.01 -0.13
C GLY A 155 21.41 -16.26 0.49
N GLU A 156 22.16 -16.11 1.58
CA GLU A 156 22.95 -17.20 2.16
C GLU A 156 22.09 -18.19 2.97
N ASP A 157 21.15 -17.69 3.77
CA ASP A 157 20.26 -18.51 4.61
C ASP A 157 18.85 -18.72 4.03
N ARG A 158 18.40 -17.83 3.12
CA ARG A 158 17.16 -17.95 2.33
C ARG A 158 15.90 -18.07 3.19
N ASP A 159 15.89 -17.45 4.37
CA ASP A 159 14.72 -17.46 5.24
C ASP A 159 13.66 -16.42 4.84
N MET A 160 14.03 -15.45 4.00
CA MET A 160 13.18 -14.38 3.47
C MET A 160 12.55 -13.51 4.58
N ASP A 161 13.19 -13.43 5.75
CA ASP A 161 12.65 -12.69 6.88
C ASP A 161 13.41 -11.38 7.20
N ASP A 162 14.43 -11.04 6.43
CA ASP A 162 15.25 -9.83 6.62
C ASP A 162 14.42 -8.55 6.57
N PHE A 163 13.56 -8.40 5.56
CA PHE A 163 12.69 -7.23 5.41
C PHE A 163 11.32 -7.64 4.86
N ILE A 164 10.26 -7.39 5.63
CA ILE A 164 8.90 -7.79 5.25
C ILE A 164 8.02 -6.56 5.10
N LEU A 165 7.43 -6.40 3.91
CA LEU A 165 6.44 -5.39 3.59
C LEU A 165 5.05 -6.01 3.48
N GLU A 166 4.05 -5.19 3.79
CA GLU A 166 2.69 -5.42 3.33
C GLU A 166 2.34 -4.34 2.31
N VAL A 167 1.80 -4.77 1.17
CA VAL A 167 1.36 -3.90 0.07
C VAL A 167 -0.09 -4.21 -0.22
N ALA A 168 -0.97 -3.23 -0.04
CA ALA A 168 -2.39 -3.38 -0.26
C ALA A 168 -2.85 -2.51 -1.43
N MET A 169 -3.54 -3.11 -2.39
CA MET A 169 -4.18 -2.39 -3.48
C MET A 169 -5.69 -2.33 -3.22
N VAL A 170 -6.19 -1.14 -2.91
CA VAL A 170 -7.59 -0.92 -2.59
C VAL A 170 -8.33 -0.39 -3.83
N LYS A 171 -9.41 -1.06 -4.20
CA LYS A 171 -10.37 -0.58 -5.20
C LYS A 171 -11.12 0.62 -4.62
N ARG A 172 -11.05 1.76 -5.29
CA ARG A 172 -11.79 2.96 -4.92
C ARG A 172 -12.97 3.11 -5.87
N PHE A 173 -14.17 2.87 -5.35
CA PHE A 173 -15.38 3.28 -6.04
C PHE A 173 -15.61 4.75 -5.71
N ARG A 174 -15.95 5.58 -6.72
CA ARG A 174 -16.47 6.91 -6.41
C ARG A 174 -17.62 6.69 -5.44
N PRO A 175 -17.71 7.44 -4.33
CA PRO A 175 -18.98 7.52 -3.65
C PRO A 175 -19.93 8.04 -4.74
N VAL A 176 -20.80 7.16 -5.22
CA VAL A 176 -21.92 7.59 -6.04
C VAL A 176 -22.60 8.64 -5.17
N PHE A 177 -22.81 9.85 -5.70
CA PHE A 177 -23.47 10.94 -4.99
C PHE A 177 -24.85 10.50 -4.41
N ASP A 178 -25.36 9.33 -4.80
CA ASP A 178 -26.45 8.59 -4.19
C ASP A 178 -26.27 8.30 -2.69
N GLN A 179 -25.06 8.18 -2.15
CA GLN A 179 -24.88 8.04 -0.70
C GLN A 179 -25.11 9.36 0.04
N VAL A 180 -24.82 10.51 -0.59
CA VAL A 180 -25.14 11.83 -0.02
C VAL A 180 -26.64 12.10 -0.18
N ALA A 181 -27.23 11.75 -1.32
CA ALA A 181 -28.69 11.83 -1.51
C ALA A 181 -29.43 10.91 -0.52
N GLY A 182 -28.97 9.67 -0.36
CA GLY A 182 -29.50 8.70 0.60
C GLY A 182 -29.23 9.08 2.05
N GLN A 183 -28.10 9.73 2.39
CA GLN A 183 -27.86 10.29 3.71
C GLN A 183 -28.73 11.52 3.98
N LEU A 184 -28.97 12.38 3.00
CA LEU A 184 -29.85 13.53 3.13
C LEU A 184 -31.31 13.08 3.26
N GLU A 185 -31.74 12.10 2.47
CA GLU A 185 -33.07 11.48 2.62
C GLU A 185 -33.22 10.74 3.94
N ALA A 186 -32.22 9.96 4.35
CA ALA A 186 -32.23 9.30 5.65
C ALA A 186 -32.25 10.32 6.78
N SER A 187 -31.43 11.38 6.72
CA SER A 187 -31.40 12.46 7.71
C SER A 187 -32.72 13.23 7.77
N ALA A 188 -33.32 13.55 6.62
CA ALA A 188 -34.64 14.15 6.52
C ALA A 188 -35.73 13.22 7.08
N ARG A 189 -35.60 11.91 6.86
CA ARG A 189 -36.49 10.90 7.46
C ARG A 189 -36.31 10.82 8.97
N PHE A 190 -35.09 10.81 9.49
CA PHE A 190 -34.80 10.82 10.93
C PHE A 190 -35.39 12.06 11.63
N GLU A 191 -35.29 13.24 10.99
CA GLU A 191 -35.88 14.48 11.49
C GLU A 191 -37.42 14.46 11.42
N LYS A 192 -37.98 13.95 10.32
CA LYS A 192 -39.44 13.82 10.14
C LYS A 192 -40.07 12.81 11.10
N GLU A 193 -39.40 11.69 11.35
CA GLU A 193 -39.92 10.56 12.15
C GLU A 193 -39.54 10.66 13.63
N ARG A 194 -38.78 11.70 14.05
CA ARG A 194 -38.29 11.89 15.43
C ARG A 194 -37.61 10.66 16.01
N LEU A 195 -36.98 9.86 15.15
CA LEU A 195 -36.25 8.68 15.59
C LEU A 195 -35.05 9.14 16.42
N PRO A 196 -34.76 8.51 17.57
CA PRO A 196 -33.63 8.90 18.40
C PRO A 196 -32.34 8.82 17.58
N ARG A 197 -31.61 9.93 17.49
CA ARG A 197 -30.26 9.89 16.93
C ARG A 197 -29.44 8.93 17.79
N LEU A 198 -28.74 7.97 17.18
CA LEU A 198 -27.66 7.21 17.80
C LEU A 198 -26.47 8.15 18.05
N LEU A 199 -26.66 9.11 18.95
CA LEU A 199 -25.65 10.05 19.44
C LEU A 199 -25.92 10.29 20.94
N GLU A 200 -25.92 9.22 21.73
CA GLU A 200 -25.55 9.34 23.14
C GLU A 200 -24.05 9.07 23.21
N GLY A 201 -23.23 10.14 23.32
CA GLY A 201 -21.81 9.96 23.62
C GLY A 201 -20.82 11.05 23.22
N LEU A 202 -21.23 12.15 22.55
CA LEU A 202 -20.31 13.26 22.29
C LEU A 202 -20.59 14.41 23.26
N PRO A 203 -19.62 14.81 24.11
CA PRO A 203 -19.81 15.92 25.04
C PRO A 203 -19.95 17.25 24.29
N ASP A 204 -20.94 18.03 24.73
CA ASP A 204 -21.27 19.37 24.23
C ASP A 204 -20.01 20.25 24.09
N ARG A 205 -19.57 20.50 22.86
CA ARG A 205 -18.70 21.64 22.58
C ARG A 205 -19.58 22.89 22.50
N LYS A 206 -19.72 23.59 23.63
CA LYS A 206 -20.13 25.00 23.63
C LYS A 206 -19.09 25.80 22.84
N ALA A 207 -19.54 26.43 21.76
CA ALA A 207 -18.79 27.41 21.00
C ALA A 207 -18.73 28.76 21.73
N PRO A 208 -17.69 29.58 21.54
CA PRO A 208 -17.85 30.99 21.24
C PRO A 208 -18.10 31.23 19.75
#